data_AF-A0A813F3U5-F1
#
_entry.id   AF-A0A813F3U5-F1
#
_cell.length_a   1.000
_cell.length_b   1.000
_cell.length_c   1.000
_cell.angle_alpha   90.00
_cell.angle_beta   90.00
_cell.angle_gamma   90.00
#
_symmetry.space_group_name_H-M   'P 1'
#
loop_
_entity.id
_entity.type
_entity.pdbx_description
1 polymer ?
#
loop_
_entity_poly.entity_id
_entity_poly.type
_entity_poly.pdbx_seq_one_letter_code
_entity_poly.pdbx_strand_id
1 'polypeptide(L)'
;MAGSGDSKTSMSIVSPATMLFADHVEAGQMGEHMREFRFPEPLALQSVRVVGRNEKPQPGSAFEGRTFPDFRTIALEVYASDPMSSSSTMPKLRASSPGVFTAPGERMITNCIVVRGKFIKLSVAIYGTRLSPDEAL
;
A
#
# COMPACT_ATOMS: atom_id res chain seq x y z
N MET A 1 -26.81 -20.24 -40.42
CA MET A 1 -25.47 -20.74 -40.03
C MET A 1 -25.04 -19.98 -38.78
N ALA A 2 -24.79 -20.70 -37.70
CA ALA A 2 -24.33 -20.18 -36.42
C ALA A 2 -22.80 -19.99 -36.41
N GLY A 3 -22.29 -19.16 -35.50
CA GLY A 3 -20.88 -18.92 -35.20
C GLY A 3 -20.61 -17.43 -35.10
N SER A 4 -20.89 -16.76 -33.97
CA SER A 4 -20.14 -16.82 -32.69
C SER A 4 -18.63 -16.64 -32.92
N GLY A 5 -18.20 -15.38 -32.94
CA GLY A 5 -16.79 -15.00 -32.93
C GLY A 5 -16.44 -14.47 -31.54
N ASP A 6 -15.58 -15.22 -30.85
CA ASP A 6 -15.14 -15.01 -29.48
C ASP A 6 -14.57 -13.61 -29.23
N SER A 7 -15.21 -12.86 -28.32
CA SER A 7 -14.54 -11.78 -27.60
C SER A 7 -13.52 -12.41 -26.66
N LYS A 8 -12.25 -12.47 -27.08
CA LYS A 8 -11.13 -12.66 -26.15
C LYS A 8 -11.05 -11.44 -25.24
N THR A 9 -11.79 -11.49 -24.14
CA THR A 9 -11.52 -10.67 -22.96
C THR A 9 -10.10 -11.02 -22.53
N SER A 10 -9.16 -10.13 -22.84
CA SER A 10 -7.82 -10.10 -22.26
C SER A 10 -7.99 -9.95 -20.75
N MET A 11 -8.07 -11.08 -20.05
CA MET A 11 -7.86 -11.09 -18.61
C MET A 11 -6.42 -10.60 -18.40
N SER A 12 -6.27 -9.35 -17.97
CA SER A 12 -5.01 -8.93 -17.39
C SER A 12 -4.77 -9.86 -16.20
N ILE A 13 -3.79 -10.74 -16.31
CA ILE A 13 -3.29 -11.49 -15.16
C ILE A 13 -2.70 -10.42 -14.25
N VAL A 14 -3.51 -9.93 -13.31
CA VAL A 14 -3.02 -9.13 -12.20
C VAL A 14 -2.14 -10.09 -11.42
N SER A 15 -0.83 -10.02 -11.66
CA SER A 15 0.14 -10.75 -10.85
C SER A 15 -0.24 -10.53 -9.37
N PRO A 16 -0.34 -11.60 -8.56
CA PRO A 16 -0.72 -11.45 -7.17
C PRO A 16 0.20 -10.42 -6.51
N ALA A 17 -0.41 -9.45 -5.85
CA ALA A 17 0.28 -8.30 -5.29
C ALA A 17 1.46 -8.78 -4.44
N THR A 18 2.68 -8.40 -4.79
CA THR A 18 3.88 -8.85 -4.06
C THR A 18 4.13 -7.93 -2.88
N MET A 19 4.30 -8.50 -1.69
CA MET A 19 4.67 -7.72 -0.50
C MET A 19 6.13 -7.29 -0.62
N LEU A 20 6.36 -5.99 -0.75
CA LEU A 20 7.70 -5.43 -0.97
C LEU A 20 8.39 -5.04 0.34
N PHE A 21 7.59 -4.65 1.33
CA PHE A 21 8.03 -4.15 2.62
C PHE A 21 6.94 -4.37 3.67
N ALA A 22 7.35 -4.64 4.90
CA ALA A 22 6.44 -4.65 6.04
C ALA A 22 7.18 -4.23 7.31
N ASP A 23 6.50 -3.50 8.19
CA ASP A 23 7.09 -2.97 9.43
C ASP A 23 6.06 -2.83 10.55
N HIS A 24 6.55 -2.85 11.78
CA HIS A 24 5.79 -2.54 12.99
C HIS A 24 6.21 -1.15 13.49
N VAL A 25 5.27 -0.21 13.53
CA VAL A 25 5.50 1.15 14.01
C VAL A 25 4.95 1.29 15.42
N GLU A 26 5.73 1.85 16.34
CA GLU A 26 5.32 2.15 17.70
C GLU A 26 5.63 3.62 18.03
N ALA A 27 4.61 4.35 18.49
CA ALA A 27 4.67 5.78 18.81
C ALA A 27 4.66 6.07 20.32
N GLY A 28 4.60 5.04 21.16
CA GLY A 28 4.66 5.13 22.63
C GLY A 28 3.40 5.64 23.33
N GLN A 29 2.66 6.58 22.73
CA GLN A 29 1.42 7.15 23.28
C GLN A 29 0.37 7.44 22.20
N MET A 30 -0.90 7.53 22.61
CA MET A 30 -1.99 7.87 21.70
C MET A 30 -1.90 9.35 21.30
N GLY A 31 -1.80 9.62 20.00
CA GLY A 31 -1.70 10.97 19.46
C GLY A 31 -1.73 10.97 17.94
N GLU A 32 -1.70 12.16 17.33
CA GLU A 32 -1.47 12.28 15.89
C GLU A 32 -0.01 12.03 15.58
N HIS A 33 0.24 11.06 14.72
CA HIS A 33 1.58 10.68 14.31
C HIS A 33 1.68 10.58 12.79
N MET A 34 2.90 10.72 12.31
CA MET A 34 3.26 10.57 10.91
C MET A 34 4.45 9.62 10.81
N ARG A 35 4.34 8.63 9.93
CA ARG A 35 5.44 7.74 9.59
C ARG A 35 5.72 7.81 8.11
N GLU A 36 6.97 8.07 7.77
CA GLU A 36 7.47 8.10 6.40
C GLU A 36 8.29 6.83 6.13
N PHE A 37 8.01 6.18 5.00
CA PHE A 37 8.74 5.03 4.48
C PHE A 37 9.39 5.44 3.15
N ARG A 38 10.72 5.53 3.14
CA ARG A 38 11.51 5.87 1.95
C ARG A 38 12.15 4.62 1.37
N PHE A 39 12.09 4.49 0.05
CA PHE A 39 12.67 3.39 -0.70
C PHE A 39 13.84 3.90 -1.55
N PRO A 40 14.95 3.14 -1.61
CA PRO A 40 16.08 3.51 -2.47
C PRO A 40 15.74 3.39 -3.96
N GLU A 41 14.77 2.53 -4.30
CA GLU A 41 14.33 2.24 -5.66
C GLU A 41 12.84 2.64 -5.82
N PRO A 42 12.42 3.18 -6.97
CA PRO A 42 11.01 3.44 -7.25
C PRO A 42 10.16 2.15 -7.28
N LEU A 43 8.94 2.25 -6.78
CA LEU A 43 7.98 1.17 -6.69
C LEU A 43 6.77 1.49 -7.55
N ALA A 44 6.31 0.55 -8.37
CA ALA A 44 4.94 0.57 -8.87
C ALA A 44 4.01 0.13 -7.73
N LEU A 45 3.46 1.09 -6.99
CA LEU A 45 2.60 0.83 -5.84
C LEU A 45 1.24 0.32 -6.30
N GLN A 46 0.79 -0.76 -5.66
CA GLN A 46 -0.57 -1.28 -5.81
C GLN A 46 -1.41 -0.93 -4.60
N SER A 47 -0.93 -1.23 -3.39
CA SER A 47 -1.64 -0.89 -2.15
C SER A 47 -0.74 -0.83 -0.93
N VAL A 48 -1.24 -0.17 0.11
CA VAL A 48 -0.69 -0.18 1.46
C VAL A 48 -1.75 -0.75 2.39
N ARG A 49 -1.42 -1.80 3.15
CA ARG A 49 -2.31 -2.42 4.12
C ARG A 49 -1.83 -2.13 5.53
N VAL A 50 -2.72 -1.60 6.35
CA VAL A 50 -2.56 -1.51 7.80
C VAL A 50 -3.21 -2.76 8.39
N VAL A 51 -2.37 -3.63 8.96
CA VAL A 51 -2.70 -4.98 9.39
C VAL A 51 -3.11 -4.96 10.86
N GLY A 52 -4.29 -5.53 11.16
CA GLY A 52 -4.80 -5.71 12.50
C GLY A 52 -4.05 -6.77 13.31
N ARG A 53 -4.43 -6.93 14.58
CA ARG A 53 -3.80 -7.91 15.47
C ARG A 53 -4.05 -9.34 14.98
N ASN A 54 -2.99 -10.15 14.95
CA ASN A 54 -3.00 -11.56 14.51
C ASN A 54 -3.55 -11.75 13.09
N GLU A 55 -3.59 -10.67 12.30
CA GLU A 55 -4.03 -10.70 10.92
C GLU A 55 -2.80 -10.90 10.02
N LYS A 56 -2.95 -11.73 9.00
CA LYS A 56 -1.95 -11.87 7.94
C LYS A 56 -2.43 -11.15 6.70
N PRO A 57 -1.59 -10.32 6.07
CA PRO A 57 -2.03 -9.53 4.93
C PRO A 57 -2.19 -10.39 3.66
N GLN A 58 -1.60 -11.58 3.60
CA GLN A 58 -1.94 -12.64 2.64
C GLN A 58 -1.85 -14.02 3.30
N PRO A 59 -2.65 -15.01 2.87
CA PRO A 59 -2.49 -16.40 3.31
C PRO A 59 -1.07 -16.90 3.06
N GLY A 60 -0.46 -17.54 4.07
CA GLY A 60 0.92 -18.01 4.00
C GLY A 60 2.01 -16.95 4.22
N SER A 61 1.64 -15.67 4.41
CA SER A 61 2.63 -14.64 4.77
C SER A 61 3.31 -14.93 6.12
N ALA A 62 4.62 -14.64 6.17
CA ALA A 62 5.40 -14.65 7.41
C ALA A 62 5.18 -13.40 8.26
N PHE A 63 4.70 -12.30 7.66
CA PHE A 63 4.34 -11.09 8.38
C PHE A 63 2.94 -11.21 8.98
N GLU A 64 2.83 -10.94 10.27
CA GLU A 64 1.60 -10.99 11.04
C GLU A 64 1.47 -9.70 11.84
N GLY A 65 0.30 -9.06 11.78
CA GLY A 65 0.08 -7.80 12.48
C GLY A 65 0.13 -7.95 13.99
N ARG A 66 0.87 -7.06 14.65
CA ARG A 66 1.08 -7.04 16.11
C ARG A 66 0.70 -5.70 16.72
N THR A 67 -0.54 -5.28 16.51
CA THR A 67 -1.07 -3.98 16.95
C THR A 67 -1.76 -4.01 18.33
N PHE A 68 -1.48 -5.02 19.17
CA PHE A 68 -1.98 -5.14 20.55
C PHE A 68 -1.25 -4.19 21.52
N PRO A 69 -1.90 -3.65 22.58
CA PRO A 69 -3.31 -3.79 22.98
C PRO A 69 -4.32 -2.96 22.19
N ASP A 70 -3.88 -1.94 21.48
CA ASP A 70 -4.75 -0.86 21.06
C ASP A 70 -4.86 -0.71 19.54
N PHE A 71 -5.82 -1.42 18.95
CA PHE A 71 -6.35 -1.07 17.62
C PHE A 71 -7.32 0.11 17.77
N ARG A 72 -6.79 1.28 18.09
CA ARG A 72 -7.52 2.55 18.00
C ARG A 72 -6.86 3.42 16.93
N THR A 73 -6.81 2.90 15.71
CA THR A 73 -6.45 3.70 14.54
C THR A 73 -7.66 4.56 14.17
N ILE A 74 -7.56 5.86 14.41
CA ILE A 74 -8.62 6.82 14.05
C ILE A 74 -8.06 7.75 12.97
N ALA A 75 -8.83 7.94 11.90
CA ALA A 75 -8.51 8.87 10.80
C ALA A 75 -7.13 8.62 10.16
N LEU A 76 -6.85 7.37 9.77
CA LEU A 76 -5.65 7.06 9.00
C LEU A 76 -5.76 7.58 7.57
N GLU A 77 -4.71 8.25 7.12
CA GLU A 77 -4.53 8.76 5.78
C GLU A 77 -3.18 8.24 5.28
N VAL A 78 -3.18 7.64 4.10
CA VAL A 78 -1.95 7.21 3.44
C VAL A 78 -1.77 8.05 2.19
N TYR A 79 -0.56 8.54 2.02
CA TYR A 79 -0.12 9.32 0.89
C TYR A 79 1.06 8.62 0.25
N ALA A 80 1.22 8.82 -1.05
CA ALA A 80 2.41 8.38 -1.76
C ALA A 80 2.84 9.52 -2.68
N SER A 81 4.15 9.77 -2.76
CA SER A 81 4.66 10.76 -3.71
C SER A 81 4.82 10.11 -5.06
N ASP A 82 4.40 10.79 -6.12
CA ASP A 82 4.79 10.43 -7.46
C ASP A 82 6.02 11.29 -7.83
N PRO A 83 7.24 10.70 -7.91
CA PRO A 83 8.44 11.45 -8.25
C PRO A 83 8.40 12.02 -9.67
N MET A 84 7.50 11.53 -10.53
CA MET A 84 7.29 12.01 -11.90
C MET A 84 6.22 13.10 -11.98
N SER A 85 5.47 13.34 -10.90
CA SER A 85 4.44 14.38 -10.86
C SER A 85 5.07 15.77 -10.77
N SER A 86 4.64 16.66 -11.65
CA SER A 86 5.02 18.09 -11.59
C SER A 86 4.36 18.83 -10.42
N SER A 87 3.47 18.18 -9.67
CA SER A 87 2.83 18.74 -8.48
C SER A 87 3.63 18.40 -7.23
N SER A 88 3.85 19.40 -6.37
CA SER A 88 4.48 19.19 -5.04
C SER A 88 3.55 18.51 -4.01
N THR A 89 2.34 18.12 -4.41
CA THR A 89 1.36 17.50 -3.52
C THR A 89 1.35 15.98 -3.65
N MET A 90 1.45 15.27 -2.52
CA MET A 90 1.33 13.80 -2.49
C MET A 90 -0.15 13.40 -2.59
N PRO A 91 -0.58 12.60 -3.58
CA PRO A 91 -1.94 12.08 -3.63
C PRO A 91 -2.27 11.21 -2.42
N LYS A 92 -3.46 11.42 -1.86
CA LYS A 92 -4.04 10.55 -0.84
C LYS A 92 -4.55 9.26 -1.50
N LEU A 93 -4.17 8.11 -0.96
CA LEU A 93 -4.64 6.81 -1.39
C LEU A 93 -6.12 6.59 -1.02
N ARG A 94 -6.82 5.81 -1.84
CA ARG A 94 -8.24 5.51 -1.61
C ARG A 94 -8.36 4.31 -0.68
N ALA A 95 -9.17 4.41 0.36
CA ALA A 95 -9.39 3.29 1.28
C ALA A 95 -10.57 2.44 0.79
N SER A 96 -10.37 1.12 0.71
CA SER A 96 -11.45 0.14 0.70
C SER A 96 -11.38 -0.70 1.98
N SER A 97 -12.51 -0.72 2.68
CA SER A 97 -12.84 -1.39 3.96
C SER A 97 -11.97 -2.57 4.43
N PRO A 98 -11.78 -2.70 5.76
CA PRO A 98 -10.89 -1.89 6.56
C PRO A 98 -9.41 -2.08 6.18
N GLY A 99 -8.62 -1.00 6.29
CA GLY A 99 -7.16 -1.05 6.38
C GLY A 99 -6.38 -1.10 5.06
N VAL A 100 -6.99 -1.19 3.89
CA VAL A 100 -6.29 -1.22 2.60
C VAL A 100 -6.42 0.11 1.87
N PHE A 101 -5.30 0.72 1.54
CA PHE A 101 -5.17 1.98 0.81
C PHE A 101 -4.64 1.68 -0.59
N THR A 102 -5.48 1.78 -1.61
CA THR A 102 -5.13 1.46 -2.99
C THR A 102 -4.57 2.66 -3.73
N ALA A 103 -3.57 2.40 -4.57
CA ALA A 103 -3.03 3.37 -5.50
C ALA A 103 -4.10 3.82 -6.52
N PRO A 104 -4.16 5.12 -6.88
CA PRO A 104 -5.04 5.60 -7.94
C PRO A 104 -4.49 5.22 -9.33
N GLY A 105 -5.20 4.39 -10.08
CA GLY A 105 -4.89 4.08 -11.49
C GLY A 105 -3.90 2.93 -11.73
N GLU A 106 -3.59 2.63 -12.99
CA GLU A 106 -2.95 1.36 -13.40
C GLU A 106 -1.45 1.20 -13.06
N ARG A 107 -0.75 2.23 -12.55
CA ARG A 107 0.59 2.11 -11.91
C ARG A 107 0.99 3.46 -11.31
N MET A 108 0.77 3.66 -10.02
CA MET A 108 1.36 4.82 -9.33
C MET A 108 2.82 4.49 -8.99
N ILE A 109 3.76 5.29 -9.49
CA ILE A 109 5.18 5.13 -9.16
C ILE A 109 5.47 5.94 -7.91
N THR A 110 6.18 5.36 -6.94
CA THR A 110 6.54 6.05 -5.71
C THR A 110 7.83 5.54 -5.11
N ASN A 111 8.60 6.41 -4.47
CA ASN A 111 9.71 6.06 -3.60
C ASN A 111 9.49 6.52 -2.15
N CYS A 112 8.31 7.10 -1.85
CA CYS A 112 7.98 7.57 -0.51
C CYS A 112 6.49 7.39 -0.22
N ILE A 113 6.22 6.68 0.89
CA ILE A 113 4.87 6.46 1.42
C ILE A 113 4.79 7.08 2.80
N VAL A 114 3.76 7.88 3.04
CA VAL A 114 3.49 8.52 4.33
C VAL A 114 2.19 7.99 4.89
N VAL A 115 2.24 7.46 6.11
CA VAL A 115 1.07 7.06 6.90
C VAL A 115 0.89 8.08 8.02
N ARG A 116 -0.26 8.77 8.03
CA ARG A 116 -0.62 9.77 9.03
C ARG A 116 -1.91 9.36 9.73
N GLY A 117 -2.02 9.62 11.03
CA GLY A 117 -3.30 9.53 11.75
C GLY A 117 -3.10 9.34 13.24
N LYS A 118 -4.16 8.97 13.96
CA LYS A 118 -4.09 8.73 15.41
C LYS A 118 -3.83 7.26 15.70
N PHE A 119 -2.67 6.92 16.29
CA PHE A 119 -2.30 5.55 16.61
C PHE A 119 -1.29 5.44 17.77
N ILE A 120 -1.19 4.26 18.38
CA ILE A 120 -0.08 3.89 19.29
C ILE A 120 0.86 2.92 18.58
N LYS A 121 0.28 1.87 17.96
CA LYS A 121 1.00 0.86 17.20
C LYS A 121 0.34 0.63 15.85
N LEU A 122 1.14 0.42 14.81
CA LEU A 122 0.70 0.02 13.48
C LEU A 122 1.51 -1.17 12.99
N SER A 123 0.90 -2.02 12.19
CA SER A 123 1.62 -2.96 11.34
C SER A 123 1.28 -2.58 9.92
N VAL A 124 2.28 -2.24 9.12
CA VAL A 124 2.08 -1.74 7.76
C VAL A 124 2.73 -2.72 6.79
N ALA A 125 2.03 -3.09 5.72
CA ALA A 125 2.53 -3.91 4.64
C ALA A 125 2.30 -3.18 3.31
N ILE A 126 3.34 -3.10 2.48
CA ILE A 126 3.34 -2.36 1.21
C ILE A 126 3.45 -3.34 0.06
N TYR A 127 2.56 -3.19 -0.91
CA TYR A 127 2.36 -4.11 -2.02
C TYR A 127 2.56 -3.44 -3.37
N GLY A 128 3.29 -4.09 -4.26
CA GLY A 128 3.56 -3.58 -5.60
C GLY A 128 4.65 -4.36 -6.32
N THR A 129 5.35 -3.67 -7.21
CA THR A 129 6.53 -4.19 -7.93
C THR A 129 7.68 -3.20 -7.77
N ARG A 130 8.89 -3.68 -7.52
CA ARG A 130 10.11 -2.84 -7.60
C ARG A 130 10.41 -2.58 -9.07
N LEU A 131 10.66 -1.33 -9.43
CA LEU A 131 11.04 -0.96 -10.79
C LEU A 131 12.55 -0.91 -10.88
N SER A 132 13.09 -1.45 -11.98
CA SER A 132 14.46 -1.16 -12.36
C SER A 132 14.61 0.32 -12.75
N PRO A 133 15.83 0.89 -12.70
CA PRO A 133 16.06 2.29 -13.09
C PRO A 133 15.51 2.63 -14.48
N ASP A 134 15.54 1.68 -15.42
CA ASP A 134 15.08 1.85 -16.80
C ASP A 134 13.55 1.83 -16.93
N GLU A 135 12.83 1.24 -15.96
CA GLU A 135 11.36 1.16 -15.94
C GLU A 135 10.71 2.33 -15.17
N ALA A 136 11.51 3.10 -14.44
CA ALA A 136 11.05 4.23 -13.62
C ALA A 136 11.04 5.57 -14.38
N LEU A 137 11.52 5.60 -15.63
CA LEU A 137 11.64 6.77 -16.51
C LEU A 137 10.46 6.95 -17.45
#